data_AF-A0A8H6VL34-F1
#
_entry.id   AF-A0A8H6VL34-F1
#
_cell.length_a   1.000
_cell.length_b   1.000
_cell.length_c   1.000
_cell.angle_alpha   90.00
_cell.angle_beta   90.00
_cell.angle_gamma   90.00
#
_symmetry.space_group_name_H-M   'P 1'
#
loop_
_entity.id
_entity.type
_entity.pdbx_description
1 polymer ?
#
loop_
_entity_poly.entity_id
_entity_poly.type
_entity_poly.pdbx_seq_one_letter_code
_entity_poly.pdbx_strand_id
1 'polypeptide(L)'
;MLVDLGMTDRIKQVFSQIVDTDKEYYSSFTNFLFPALTRICEYMRANGILPTLPEYQQFSRAVLERYISRKLGVEPSMARSRAGCGDCSSCSELDAFLSSTQQESTVLIATEARADHMRARLKALWLKIDCDVRVAPEPGVADPSRKKLILNKANQHFKGQHSFWKDRRQKLKSDILSLGSEAFVRTLLGNRYQEFIDLQSVTLARDASGQELGVGLYVKAARTKPAAASAEEPGVRSAEAVSINNKDAGIRSPSASSDSAKRKEGPMLDQENVQPKKRPAIEIIDLGSP
;
A
#
# COMPACT_ATOMS: atom_id res chain seq x y z
N MET A 1 -43.79 -12.48 19.33
CA MET A 1 -43.15 -11.26 19.87
C MET A 1 -43.04 -10.28 18.71
N LEU A 2 -43.99 -9.35 18.59
CA LEU A 2 -44.03 -8.34 17.53
C LEU A 2 -43.02 -7.25 17.92
N VAL A 3 -41.81 -7.31 17.36
CA VAL A 3 -40.93 -6.14 17.36
C VAL A 3 -41.68 -5.07 16.59
N ASP A 4 -42.01 -3.97 17.26
CA ASP A 4 -42.73 -2.84 16.68
C ASP A 4 -42.03 -2.38 15.41
N LEU A 5 -42.69 -2.53 14.26
CA LEU A 5 -42.17 -2.16 12.94
C LEU A 5 -41.62 -0.72 12.96
N GLY A 6 -42.22 0.17 13.74
CA GLY A 6 -41.77 1.55 13.90
C GLY A 6 -40.40 1.73 14.55
N MET A 7 -39.98 0.83 15.45
CA MET A 7 -38.65 0.90 16.07
C MET A 7 -37.55 0.58 15.05
N THR A 8 -37.80 -0.41 14.18
CA THR A 8 -36.87 -0.81 13.12
C THR A 8 -36.64 0.32 12.13
N ASP A 9 -37.70 1.04 11.74
CA ASP A 9 -37.58 2.15 10.79
C ASP A 9 -36.92 3.40 11.39
N ARG A 10 -37.18 3.69 12.67
CA ARG A 10 -36.44 4.75 13.38
C ARG A 10 -34.96 4.44 13.52
N ILE A 11 -34.64 3.19 13.81
CA ILE A 11 -33.25 2.70 13.85
C ILE A 11 -32.60 2.89 12.48
N LYS A 12 -33.26 2.48 11.38
CA LYS A 12 -32.76 2.70 10.02
C LYS A 12 -32.51 4.18 9.73
N GLN A 13 -33.45 5.06 10.09
CA GLN A 13 -33.35 6.50 9.85
C GLN A 13 -32.18 7.13 10.61
N VAL A 14 -32.02 6.80 11.90
CA VAL A 14 -30.89 7.30 12.70
C VAL A 14 -29.57 6.78 12.11
N PHE A 15 -29.51 5.52 11.71
CA PHE A 15 -28.30 4.97 11.15
C PHE A 15 -27.96 5.49 9.76
N SER A 16 -28.94 5.71 8.87
CA SER A 16 -28.69 6.35 7.57
C SER A 16 -28.16 7.76 7.79
N GLN A 17 -28.74 8.52 8.71
CA GLN A 17 -28.25 9.84 9.08
C GLN A 17 -26.81 9.77 9.61
N ILE A 18 -26.47 8.82 10.50
CA ILE A 18 -25.10 8.70 11.02
C ILE A 18 -24.10 8.32 9.91
N VAL A 19 -24.50 7.45 8.99
CA VAL A 19 -23.65 7.04 7.85
C VAL A 19 -23.42 8.22 6.89
N ASP A 20 -24.46 9.01 6.63
CA ASP A 20 -24.43 10.14 5.71
C ASP A 20 -23.80 11.40 6.29
N THR A 21 -23.74 11.54 7.63
CA THR A 21 -23.12 12.69 8.30
C THR A 21 -21.61 12.56 8.25
N ASP A 22 -21.05 12.83 7.08
CA ASP A 22 -19.68 12.50 6.74
C ASP A 22 -18.78 13.75 6.76
N LYS A 23 -17.89 13.83 7.77
CA LYS A 23 -16.48 14.32 7.70
C LYS A 23 -15.88 14.70 9.05
N GLU A 24 -16.65 15.16 10.03
CA GLU A 24 -16.07 15.80 11.23
C GLU A 24 -15.93 14.90 12.47
N TYR A 25 -16.63 13.76 12.54
CA TYR A 25 -16.71 12.95 13.76
C TYR A 25 -15.95 11.62 13.67
N TYR A 26 -14.63 11.69 13.44
CA TYR A 26 -13.76 10.50 13.38
C TYR A 26 -13.82 9.67 14.67
N SER A 27 -13.77 10.35 15.82
CA SER A 27 -13.81 9.73 17.15
C SER A 27 -15.17 9.09 17.41
N SER A 28 -16.27 9.79 17.12
CA SER A 28 -17.61 9.26 17.39
C SER A 28 -17.90 8.00 16.58
N PHE A 29 -17.50 7.95 15.31
CA PHE A 29 -17.78 6.76 14.47
C PHE A 29 -17.12 5.50 15.02
N THR A 30 -15.82 5.57 15.31
CA THR A 30 -15.07 4.44 15.86
C THR A 30 -15.63 4.03 17.22
N ASN A 31 -15.86 5.01 18.09
CA ASN A 31 -16.20 4.77 19.49
C ASN A 31 -17.68 4.42 19.69
N PHE A 32 -18.52 4.64 18.68
CA PHE A 32 -19.95 4.41 18.75
C PHE A 32 -20.43 3.32 17.81
N LEU A 33 -20.18 3.42 16.51
CA LEU A 33 -20.87 2.56 15.53
C LEU A 33 -20.39 1.11 15.55
N PHE A 34 -19.10 0.86 15.74
CA PHE A 34 -18.61 -0.50 15.83
C PHE A 34 -19.07 -1.19 17.14
N PRO A 35 -18.98 -0.54 18.32
CA PRO A 35 -19.62 -1.05 19.54
C PRO A 35 -21.13 -1.27 19.41
N ALA A 36 -21.85 -0.34 18.75
CA ALA A 36 -23.29 -0.48 18.50
C ALA A 36 -23.59 -1.71 17.62
N LEU A 37 -22.84 -1.91 16.53
CA LEU A 37 -22.96 -3.10 15.69
C LEU A 37 -22.70 -4.38 16.49
N THR A 38 -21.70 -4.37 17.37
CA THR A 38 -21.40 -5.50 18.26
C THR A 38 -22.58 -5.82 19.17
N ARG A 39 -23.17 -4.80 19.81
CA ARG A 39 -24.37 -4.96 20.65
C ARG A 39 -25.58 -5.47 19.87
N ILE A 40 -25.79 -4.98 18.65
CA ILE A 40 -26.85 -5.48 17.76
C ILE A 40 -26.63 -6.97 17.44
N CYS A 41 -25.40 -7.37 17.10
CA CYS A 41 -25.08 -8.77 16.83
C CYS A 41 -25.27 -9.67 18.06
N GLU A 42 -24.88 -9.21 19.25
CA GLU A 42 -25.16 -9.89 20.52
C GLU A 42 -26.66 -10.07 20.76
N TYR A 43 -27.43 -8.99 20.59
CA TYR A 43 -28.89 -9.02 20.76
C TYR A 43 -29.56 -9.97 19.78
N MET A 44 -29.16 -9.96 18.50
CA MET A 44 -29.69 -10.87 17.49
C MET A 44 -29.46 -12.32 17.88
N ARG A 45 -28.25 -12.66 18.34
CA ARG A 45 -27.92 -14.02 18.80
C ARG A 45 -28.72 -14.42 20.02
N ALA A 46 -28.83 -13.54 21.02
CA ALA A 46 -29.57 -13.81 22.25
C ALA A 46 -31.07 -14.05 22.02
N ASN A 47 -31.65 -13.46 20.96
CA ASN A 47 -33.07 -13.55 20.65
C ASN A 47 -33.38 -14.45 19.44
N GLY A 48 -32.39 -15.18 18.90
CA GLY A 48 -32.58 -16.06 17.73
C GLY A 48 -32.98 -15.32 16.45
N ILE A 49 -32.64 -14.03 16.33
CA ILE A 49 -32.93 -13.22 15.13
C ILE A 49 -31.93 -13.63 14.04
N LEU A 50 -32.46 -14.04 12.88
CA LEU A 50 -31.65 -14.49 11.76
C LEU A 50 -30.92 -13.31 11.10
N PRO A 51 -29.58 -13.34 10.98
CA PRO A 51 -28.82 -12.30 10.30
C PRO A 51 -28.90 -12.39 8.77
N THR A 52 -29.65 -13.35 8.23
CA THR A 52 -29.88 -13.53 6.78
C THR A 52 -30.79 -12.47 6.17
N LEU A 53 -31.52 -11.71 6.99
CA LEU A 53 -32.45 -10.71 6.48
C LEU A 53 -31.68 -9.61 5.72
N PRO A 54 -32.07 -9.27 4.47
CA PRO A 54 -31.32 -8.36 3.61
C PRO A 54 -30.99 -7.02 4.25
N GLU A 55 -31.88 -6.50 5.09
CA GLU A 55 -31.75 -5.21 5.77
C GLU A 55 -30.59 -5.24 6.78
N TYR A 56 -30.47 -6.31 7.56
CA TYR A 56 -29.36 -6.47 8.51
C TYR A 56 -28.04 -6.68 7.79
N GLN A 57 -28.03 -7.42 6.69
CA GLN A 57 -26.83 -7.59 5.87
C GLN A 57 -26.40 -6.27 5.24
N GLN A 58 -27.32 -5.50 4.67
CA GLN A 58 -27.02 -4.20 4.06
C GLN A 58 -26.48 -3.22 5.10
N PHE A 59 -27.14 -3.13 6.25
CA PHE A 59 -26.71 -2.28 7.36
C PHE A 59 -25.31 -2.65 7.87
N SER A 60 -25.09 -3.93 8.18
CA SER A 60 -23.82 -4.40 8.72
C SER A 60 -22.67 -4.16 7.74
N ARG A 61 -22.92 -4.41 6.44
CA ARG A 61 -21.94 -4.14 5.38
C ARG A 61 -21.60 -2.65 5.29
N ALA A 62 -22.59 -1.76 5.29
CA ALA A 62 -22.35 -0.32 5.23
C ALA A 62 -21.54 0.19 6.44
N VAL A 63 -21.89 -0.25 7.66
CA VAL A 63 -21.16 0.11 8.87
C VAL A 63 -19.71 -0.39 8.81
N LEU A 64 -19.51 -1.65 8.41
CA LEU A 64 -18.18 -2.24 8.32
C LEU A 64 -17.33 -1.62 7.20
N GLU A 65 -17.89 -1.29 6.04
CA GLU A 65 -17.14 -0.62 4.96
C GLU A 65 -16.58 0.71 5.46
N ARG A 66 -17.43 1.50 6.12
CA ARG A 66 -17.04 2.78 6.67
C ARG A 66 -16.05 2.62 7.84
N TYR A 67 -16.23 1.60 8.69
CA TYR A 67 -15.30 1.26 9.76
C TYR A 67 -13.91 0.89 9.22
N ILE A 68 -13.84 -0.02 8.24
CA ILE A 68 -12.58 -0.47 7.65
C ILE A 68 -11.91 0.69 6.92
N SER A 69 -12.64 1.45 6.11
CA SER A 69 -12.09 2.61 5.37
C SER A 69 -11.40 3.60 6.31
N ARG A 70 -12.06 3.94 7.43
CA ARG A 70 -11.53 4.90 8.41
C ARG A 70 -10.40 4.35 9.28
N LYS A 71 -10.40 3.05 9.59
CA LYS A 71 -9.41 2.43 10.48
C LYS A 71 -8.16 1.94 9.76
N LEU A 72 -8.33 1.27 8.63
CA LEU A 72 -7.23 0.69 7.88
C LEU A 72 -6.44 1.78 7.17
N GLY A 73 -7.15 2.74 6.58
CA GLY A 73 -6.58 3.74 5.70
C GLY A 73 -5.94 3.11 4.46
N VAL A 74 -5.22 3.95 3.71
CA VAL A 74 -4.56 3.55 2.46
C VAL A 74 -3.34 2.68 2.79
N GLU A 75 -3.15 1.61 2.01
CA GLU A 75 -1.92 0.82 2.08
C GLU A 75 -0.73 1.71 1.65
N PRO A 76 0.33 1.82 2.48
CA PRO A 76 1.52 2.55 2.10
C PRO A 76 2.08 2.03 0.77
N SER A 77 2.55 2.93 -0.08
CA SER A 77 3.18 2.56 -1.36
C SER A 77 4.69 2.80 -1.29
N MET A 78 5.46 1.96 -1.99
CA MET A 78 6.88 2.20 -2.23
C MET A 78 7.12 3.30 -3.28
N ALA A 79 6.10 3.59 -4.10
CA ALA A 79 6.15 4.69 -5.05
C ALA A 79 6.23 6.02 -4.30
N ARG A 80 7.12 6.90 -4.76
CA ARG A 80 7.31 8.22 -4.17
C ARG A 80 6.72 9.28 -5.09
N SER A 81 6.28 10.38 -4.50
CA SER A 81 5.83 11.54 -5.25
C SER A 81 6.93 12.04 -6.19
N ARG A 82 6.50 12.53 -7.36
CA ARG A 82 7.40 13.14 -8.34
C ARG A 82 8.16 14.32 -7.73
N ALA A 83 9.45 14.41 -8.03
CA ALA A 83 10.36 15.48 -7.61
C ALA A 83 10.76 16.40 -8.76
N GLY A 84 10.56 15.97 -10.01
CA GLY A 84 10.94 16.70 -11.19
C GLY A 84 10.28 18.07 -11.31
N CYS A 85 10.83 18.89 -12.20
CA CYS A 85 10.23 20.18 -12.57
C CYS A 85 9.22 20.06 -13.73
N GLY A 86 9.12 18.91 -14.39
CA GLY A 86 8.25 18.68 -15.56
C GLY A 86 8.94 18.92 -16.91
N ASP A 87 9.94 19.80 -16.96
CA ASP A 87 10.49 20.29 -18.24
C ASP A 87 11.87 19.70 -18.60
N CYS A 88 12.55 19.07 -17.63
CA CYS A 88 13.93 18.60 -17.78
C CYS A 88 14.01 17.08 -17.94
N SER A 89 14.79 16.58 -18.91
CA SER A 89 14.90 15.13 -19.18
C SER A 89 15.41 14.34 -17.96
N SER A 90 16.43 14.87 -17.27
CA SER A 90 16.98 14.27 -16.04
C SER A 90 15.93 14.22 -14.90
N CYS A 91 15.01 15.17 -14.88
CA CYS A 91 13.91 15.23 -13.93
C CYS A 91 12.87 14.15 -14.22
N SER A 92 12.60 13.88 -15.50
CA SER A 92 11.72 12.79 -15.93
C SER A 92 12.30 11.42 -15.58
N GLU A 93 13.61 11.22 -15.74
CA GLU A 93 14.29 9.98 -15.30
C GLU A 93 14.23 9.82 -13.78
N LEU A 94 14.44 10.90 -13.04
CA LEU A 94 14.28 10.91 -11.58
C LEU A 94 12.85 10.54 -11.18
N ASP A 95 11.84 11.12 -11.83
CA ASP A 95 10.44 10.85 -11.54
C ASP A 95 10.03 9.42 -11.88
N ALA A 96 10.55 8.88 -12.98
CA ALA A 96 10.37 7.48 -13.34
C ALA A 96 10.97 6.55 -12.27
N PHE A 97 12.19 6.85 -11.81
CA PHE A 97 12.82 6.12 -10.72
C PHE A 97 12.00 6.22 -9.42
N LEU A 98 11.60 7.42 -9.00
CA LEU A 98 10.84 7.65 -7.77
C LEU A 98 9.48 6.93 -7.79
N SER A 99 8.80 6.95 -8.94
CA SER A 99 7.50 6.30 -9.14
C SER A 99 7.61 4.78 -9.21
N SER A 100 8.77 4.23 -9.59
CA SER A 100 8.98 2.78 -9.69
C SER A 100 8.94 2.10 -8.32
N THR A 101 8.08 1.11 -8.14
CA THR A 101 8.02 0.28 -6.92
C THR A 101 9.04 -0.85 -6.92
N GLN A 102 9.59 -1.20 -8.09
CA GLN A 102 10.53 -2.32 -8.25
C GLN A 102 11.98 -1.87 -8.17
N GLN A 103 12.27 -0.61 -8.49
CA GLN A 103 13.62 -0.10 -8.55
C GLN A 103 14.04 0.53 -7.21
N GLU A 104 14.99 -0.12 -6.53
CA GLU A 104 15.53 0.35 -5.25
C GLU A 104 16.68 1.34 -5.42
N SER A 105 17.46 1.22 -6.51
CA SER A 105 18.60 2.08 -6.80
C SER A 105 18.65 2.51 -8.25
N THR A 106 19.17 3.71 -8.51
CA THR A 106 19.51 4.16 -9.86
C THR A 106 20.77 5.02 -9.86
N VAL A 107 21.38 5.13 -11.03
CA VAL A 107 22.49 6.06 -11.27
C VAL A 107 22.08 6.97 -12.41
N LEU A 108 21.97 8.26 -12.12
CA LEU A 108 21.69 9.28 -13.13
C LEU A 108 23.00 10.01 -13.47
N ILE A 109 23.25 10.24 -14.76
CA ILE A 109 24.42 10.98 -15.22
C ILE A 109 23.93 12.34 -15.70
N ALA A 110 24.46 13.41 -15.10
CA ALA A 110 24.03 14.77 -15.40
C ALA A 110 25.20 15.75 -15.31
N THR A 111 25.04 16.93 -15.91
CA THR A 111 25.95 18.05 -15.64
C THR A 111 25.81 18.48 -14.18
N GLU A 112 26.85 19.10 -13.62
CA GLU A 112 26.87 19.57 -12.24
C GLU A 112 25.65 20.42 -11.88
N ALA A 113 25.30 21.41 -12.70
CA ALA A 113 24.12 22.25 -12.48
C ALA A 113 22.79 21.45 -12.44
N ARG A 114 22.66 20.41 -13.28
CA ARG A 114 21.46 19.54 -13.27
C ARG A 114 21.45 18.60 -12.08
N ALA A 115 22.60 18.06 -11.68
CA ALA A 115 22.73 17.26 -10.48
C ALA A 115 22.33 18.09 -9.25
N ASP A 116 22.78 19.34 -9.16
CA ASP A 116 22.44 20.28 -8.09
C ASP A 116 20.95 20.61 -8.05
N HIS A 117 20.35 20.85 -9.22
CA HIS A 117 18.91 21.03 -9.35
C HIS A 117 18.14 19.82 -8.79
N MET A 118 18.47 18.60 -9.21
CA MET A 118 17.82 17.38 -8.71
C MET A 118 18.00 17.20 -7.20
N ARG A 119 19.19 17.49 -6.66
CA ARG A 119 19.45 17.46 -5.21
C ARG A 119 18.59 18.46 -4.45
N ALA A 120 18.45 19.68 -4.97
CA ALA A 120 17.60 20.70 -4.36
C ALA A 120 16.13 20.28 -4.32
N ARG A 121 15.63 19.67 -5.40
CA ARG A 121 14.26 19.15 -5.49
C ARG A 121 14.01 17.99 -4.51
N LEU A 122 14.93 17.02 -4.45
CA LEU A 122 14.86 15.91 -3.49
C LEU A 122 14.88 16.41 -2.03
N LYS A 123 15.70 17.44 -1.74
CA LYS A 123 15.74 18.08 -0.42
C LYS A 123 14.42 18.78 -0.08
N ALA A 124 13.78 19.45 -1.03
CA ALA A 124 12.53 20.18 -0.82
C ALA A 124 11.36 19.26 -0.47
N LEU A 125 11.34 18.03 -1.00
CA LEU A 125 10.29 17.04 -0.73
C LEU A 125 10.49 16.23 0.55
N TRP A 126 11.46 16.59 1.40
CA TRP A 126 11.81 15.83 2.61
C TRP A 126 12.16 14.35 2.34
N LEU A 127 12.42 13.99 1.08
CA LEU A 127 12.83 12.64 0.65
C LEU A 127 14.23 12.27 1.15
N LYS A 128 14.93 13.18 1.84
CA LYS A 128 16.18 12.88 2.55
C LYS A 128 16.05 11.75 3.57
N ILE A 129 14.85 11.52 4.10
CA ILE A 129 14.59 10.43 5.05
C ILE A 129 14.59 9.08 4.32
N ASP A 130 14.30 9.06 3.02
CA ASP A 130 14.02 7.84 2.26
C ASP A 130 14.95 7.60 1.06
N CYS A 131 15.79 8.58 0.68
CA CYS A 131 16.70 8.48 -0.46
C CYS A 131 18.12 8.90 -0.05
N ASP A 132 19.08 7.97 -0.09
CA ASP A 132 20.51 8.28 -0.02
C ASP A 132 20.96 8.80 -1.38
N VAL A 133 21.64 9.95 -1.38
CA VAL A 133 22.06 10.67 -2.58
C VAL A 133 23.56 10.87 -2.51
N ARG A 134 24.30 10.18 -3.37
CA ARG A 134 25.75 10.32 -3.49
C ARG A 134 26.12 10.92 -4.82
N VAL A 135 27.06 11.86 -4.81
CA VAL A 135 27.61 12.46 -6.01
C VAL A 135 29.03 11.93 -6.18
N ALA A 136 29.32 11.38 -7.35
CA ALA A 136 30.65 10.91 -7.69
C ALA A 136 31.08 11.45 -9.07
N PRO A 137 32.38 11.64 -9.32
CA PRO A 137 32.89 11.84 -10.68
C PRO A 137 32.53 10.64 -11.56
N GLU A 138 32.31 10.87 -12.85
CA GLU A 138 32.13 9.79 -13.81
C GLU A 138 33.50 9.18 -14.18
N PRO A 139 33.81 7.92 -13.78
CA PRO A 139 35.09 7.30 -14.12
C PRO A 139 35.20 7.13 -15.64
N GLY A 140 36.36 7.49 -16.19
CA GLY A 140 36.67 7.33 -17.62
C GLY A 140 36.15 8.46 -18.52
N VAL A 141 35.55 9.52 -17.97
CA VAL A 141 35.12 10.69 -18.74
C VAL A 141 36.05 11.87 -18.45
N ALA A 142 36.59 12.45 -19.52
CA ALA A 142 37.52 13.58 -19.44
C ALA A 142 36.82 14.89 -18.98
N ASP A 143 35.51 14.99 -19.16
CA ASP A 143 34.73 16.15 -18.76
C ASP A 143 34.44 16.13 -17.24
N PRO A 144 35.07 17.02 -16.44
CA PRO A 144 34.88 17.06 -14.99
C PRO A 144 33.50 17.58 -14.56
N SER A 145 32.74 18.17 -15.49
CA SER A 145 31.41 18.73 -15.22
C SER A 145 30.32 17.65 -15.15
N ARG A 146 30.57 16.45 -15.68
CA ARG A 146 29.64 15.33 -15.57
C ARG A 146 29.77 14.66 -14.21
N LYS A 147 28.65 14.55 -13.52
CA LYS A 147 28.53 13.92 -12.21
C LYS A 147 27.59 12.72 -12.30
N LYS A 148 27.93 11.66 -11.56
CA LYS A 148 27.03 10.55 -11.26
C LYS A 148 26.24 10.88 -9.99
N LEU A 149 24.93 10.85 -10.10
CA LEU A 149 24.01 10.92 -8.97
C LEU A 149 23.51 9.50 -8.67
N ILE A 150 24.04 8.91 -7.61
CA ILE A 150 23.64 7.58 -7.13
C ILE A 150 22.50 7.78 -6.14
N LEU A 151 21.34 7.20 -6.44
CA LEU A 151 20.12 7.32 -5.66
C LEU A 151 19.75 5.94 -5.13
N ASN A 152 19.59 5.79 -3.81
CA ASN A 152 19.13 4.56 -3.18
C ASN A 152 17.90 4.82 -2.31
N LYS A 153 16.82 4.08 -2.52
CA LYS A 153 15.63 4.12 -1.66
C LYS A 153 15.90 3.30 -0.40
N ALA A 154 16.08 3.98 0.73
CA ALA A 154 16.33 3.32 2.01
C ALA A 154 15.13 2.45 2.46
N ASN A 155 13.92 2.78 1.99
CA ASN A 155 12.65 2.07 2.26
C ASN A 155 12.33 1.85 3.75
N GLN A 156 13.08 2.42 4.69
CA GLN A 156 12.87 2.23 6.12
C GLN A 156 11.55 2.83 6.58
N HIS A 157 11.22 4.05 6.10
CA HIS A 157 9.95 4.69 6.44
C HIS A 157 8.77 3.88 5.90
N PHE A 158 8.86 3.41 4.65
CA PHE A 158 7.88 2.51 4.05
C PHE A 158 7.71 1.23 4.88
N LYS A 159 8.81 0.55 5.24
CA LYS A 159 8.75 -0.68 6.06
C LYS A 159 8.03 -0.44 7.39
N GLY A 160 8.34 0.66 8.07
CA GLY A 160 7.68 1.05 9.32
C GLY A 160 6.18 1.30 9.10
N GLN A 161 5.82 2.16 8.15
CA GLN A 161 4.41 2.45 7.84
C GLN A 161 3.63 1.19 7.40
N HIS A 162 4.25 0.34 6.58
CA HIS A 162 3.64 -0.90 6.09
C HIS A 162 3.42 -1.91 7.21
N SER A 163 4.36 -2.01 8.16
CA SER A 163 4.18 -2.82 9.37
C SER A 163 2.98 -2.33 10.18
N PHE A 164 2.91 -1.03 10.50
CA PHE A 164 1.75 -0.47 11.22
C PHE A 164 0.43 -0.67 10.46
N TRP A 165 0.47 -0.61 9.12
CA TRP A 165 -0.70 -0.89 8.30
C TRP A 165 -1.11 -2.37 8.39
N LYS A 166 -0.16 -3.31 8.35
CA LYS A 166 -0.42 -4.76 8.56
C LYS A 166 -1.01 -5.04 9.93
N ASP A 167 -0.50 -4.40 10.98
CA ASP A 167 -1.02 -4.56 12.34
C ASP A 167 -2.47 -4.07 12.43
N ARG A 168 -2.77 -2.90 11.83
CA ARG A 168 -4.15 -2.40 11.71
C ARG A 168 -5.04 -3.35 10.92
N ARG A 169 -4.54 -3.93 9.83
CA ARG A 169 -5.25 -4.93 9.01
C ARG A 169 -5.61 -6.17 9.83
N GLN A 170 -4.65 -6.72 10.58
CA GLN A 170 -4.87 -7.90 11.43
C GLN A 170 -5.87 -7.58 12.55
N LYS A 171 -5.72 -6.43 13.22
CA LYS A 171 -6.65 -5.99 14.25
C LYS A 171 -8.07 -5.85 13.71
N LEU A 172 -8.25 -5.22 12.56
CA LEU A 172 -9.56 -5.10 11.92
C LEU A 172 -10.20 -6.44 11.58
N LYS A 173 -9.42 -7.38 11.08
CA LYS A 173 -9.91 -8.75 10.84
C LYS A 173 -10.37 -9.39 12.15
N SER A 174 -9.62 -9.22 13.23
CA SER A 174 -10.01 -9.71 14.57
C SER A 174 -11.28 -9.03 15.08
N ASP A 175 -11.41 -7.71 14.91
CA ASP A 175 -12.60 -6.95 15.30
C ASP A 175 -13.83 -7.51 14.57
N ILE A 176 -13.79 -7.66 13.24
CA ILE A 176 -14.90 -8.21 12.44
C ILE A 176 -15.28 -9.62 12.90
N LEU A 177 -14.30 -10.48 13.17
CA LEU A 177 -14.53 -11.82 13.66
C LEU A 177 -15.04 -11.86 15.12
N SER A 178 -14.87 -10.80 15.90
CA SER A 178 -15.43 -10.71 17.26
C SER A 178 -16.94 -10.46 17.30
N LEU A 179 -17.57 -10.13 16.16
CA LEU A 179 -19.02 -9.93 16.09
C LEU A 179 -19.82 -11.21 16.39
N GLY A 180 -19.20 -12.39 16.21
CA GLY A 180 -19.83 -13.69 16.49
C GLY A 180 -18.98 -14.86 16.02
N SER A 181 -19.58 -16.06 15.94
CA SER A 181 -18.90 -17.20 15.32
C SER A 181 -18.64 -16.94 13.83
N GLU A 182 -17.66 -17.61 13.23
CA GLU A 182 -17.36 -17.44 11.80
C GLU A 182 -18.61 -17.70 10.92
N ALA A 183 -19.38 -18.73 11.26
CA ALA A 183 -20.64 -19.02 10.58
C ALA A 183 -21.64 -17.85 10.68
N PHE A 184 -21.79 -17.25 11.87
CA PHE A 184 -22.65 -16.09 12.07
C PHE A 184 -22.20 -14.89 11.24
N VAL A 185 -20.91 -14.56 11.26
CA VAL A 185 -20.35 -13.44 10.48
C VAL A 185 -20.49 -13.70 8.98
N ARG A 186 -20.29 -14.95 8.53
CA ARG A 186 -20.51 -15.33 7.13
C ARG A 186 -21.97 -15.13 6.72
N THR A 187 -22.92 -15.52 7.57
CA THR A 187 -24.34 -15.28 7.33
C THR A 187 -24.70 -13.79 7.34
N LEU A 188 -24.11 -13.01 8.26
CA LEU A 188 -24.32 -11.57 8.39
C LEU A 188 -23.82 -10.77 7.17
N LEU A 189 -22.70 -11.18 6.59
CA LEU A 189 -22.11 -10.49 5.44
C LEU A 189 -22.54 -11.07 4.09
N GLY A 190 -23.16 -12.26 4.11
CA GLY A 190 -23.66 -12.96 2.95
C GLY A 190 -22.55 -13.25 1.93
N ASN A 191 -22.85 -13.02 0.65
CA ASN A 191 -21.92 -13.25 -0.45
C ASN A 191 -20.66 -12.38 -0.42
N ARG A 192 -20.63 -11.30 0.37
CA ARG A 192 -19.49 -10.38 0.48
C ARG A 192 -18.54 -10.72 1.63
N TYR A 193 -18.81 -11.78 2.41
CA TYR A 193 -17.96 -12.19 3.54
C TYR A 193 -16.46 -12.17 3.21
N GLN A 194 -16.06 -12.78 2.09
CA GLN A 194 -14.65 -12.87 1.72
C GLN A 194 -14.01 -11.49 1.47
N GLU A 195 -14.77 -10.55 0.88
CA GLU A 195 -14.28 -9.18 0.62
C GLU A 195 -13.93 -8.45 1.93
N PHE A 196 -14.75 -8.61 2.97
CA PHE A 196 -14.53 -7.99 4.28
C PHE A 196 -13.41 -8.65 5.05
N ILE A 197 -13.29 -9.98 5.00
CA ILE A 197 -12.23 -10.71 5.72
C ILE A 197 -10.86 -10.50 5.09
N ASP A 198 -10.80 -10.43 3.76
CA ASP A 198 -9.57 -10.09 3.04
C ASP A 198 -9.29 -8.58 3.05
N LEU A 199 -10.28 -7.78 3.44
CA LEU A 199 -10.26 -6.31 3.48
C LEU A 199 -10.04 -5.70 2.08
N GLN A 200 -10.56 -6.36 1.05
CA GLN A 200 -10.41 -5.97 -0.36
C GLN A 200 -11.13 -4.66 -0.70
N SER A 201 -12.24 -4.37 -0.01
CA SER A 201 -13.10 -3.20 -0.25
C SER A 201 -12.40 -1.85 -0.02
N VAL A 202 -11.28 -1.83 0.71
CA VAL A 202 -10.54 -0.60 1.04
C VAL A 202 -9.31 -0.40 0.18
N THR A 203 -8.78 -1.47 -0.43
CA THR A 203 -7.64 -1.40 -1.36
C THR A 203 -7.96 -0.72 -2.70
N LEU A 204 -9.23 -0.46 -3.03
CA LEU A 204 -9.63 -0.09 -4.39
C LEU A 204 -9.98 1.39 -4.63
N ALA A 205 -9.99 2.26 -3.61
CA ALA A 205 -10.66 3.56 -3.74
C ALA A 205 -9.73 4.78 -3.59
N ARG A 206 -8.57 4.81 -4.27
CA ARG A 206 -7.93 6.08 -4.68
C ARG A 206 -7.25 5.90 -6.03
N ASP A 207 -7.46 6.83 -6.93
CA ASP A 207 -6.71 6.87 -8.18
C ASP A 207 -5.25 7.34 -7.91
N ALA A 208 -4.43 7.36 -8.95
CA ALA A 208 -3.03 7.80 -8.87
C ALA A 208 -2.88 9.27 -8.41
N SER A 209 -3.95 10.06 -8.39
CA SER A 209 -3.96 11.45 -7.92
C SER A 209 -4.25 11.57 -6.42
N GLY A 210 -4.60 10.47 -5.74
CA GLY A 210 -4.96 10.48 -4.33
C GLY A 210 -6.36 11.02 -4.05
N GLN A 211 -7.17 11.27 -5.09
CA GLN A 211 -8.60 11.49 -4.91
C GLN A 211 -9.27 10.19 -4.49
N GLU A 212 -10.12 10.27 -3.48
CA GLU A 212 -11.11 9.24 -3.22
C GLU A 212 -12.00 9.16 -4.45
N LEU A 213 -11.81 8.12 -5.26
CA LEU A 213 -12.87 7.66 -6.13
C LEU A 213 -13.99 7.31 -5.15
N GLY A 214 -15.03 8.14 -5.12
CA GLY A 214 -16.14 8.02 -4.17
C GLY A 214 -16.58 6.56 -4.07
N VAL A 215 -17.04 6.14 -2.89
CA VAL A 215 -17.41 4.76 -2.52
C VAL A 215 -18.52 4.22 -3.43
N GLY A 216 -18.19 4.02 -4.70
CA GLY A 216 -18.99 3.45 -5.75
C GLY A 216 -18.46 2.05 -5.91
N LEU A 217 -19.23 1.11 -5.38
CA LEU A 217 -19.17 -0.34 -5.61
C LEU A 217 -18.35 -0.72 -6.85
N TYR A 218 -17.05 -0.93 -6.66
CA TYR A 218 -16.26 -1.70 -7.63
C TYR A 218 -16.59 -3.16 -7.38
N VAL A 219 -17.75 -3.58 -7.89
CA VAL A 219 -17.91 -4.97 -8.30
C VAL A 219 -16.82 -5.17 -9.34
N LYS A 220 -15.80 -5.99 -9.05
CA LYS A 220 -14.96 -6.58 -10.07
C LYS A 220 -15.93 -7.29 -11.02
N ALA A 221 -16.37 -6.61 -12.07
CA ALA A 221 -16.92 -7.26 -13.23
C ALA A 221 -15.80 -8.17 -13.71
N ALA A 222 -15.87 -9.45 -13.32
CA ALA A 222 -15.05 -10.46 -13.92
C ALA A 222 -15.24 -10.27 -15.42
N ARG A 223 -14.18 -9.92 -16.14
CA ARG A 223 -14.18 -9.92 -17.60
C ARG A 223 -14.44 -11.37 -18.00
N THR A 224 -15.70 -11.78 -18.06
CA THR A 224 -16.15 -12.88 -18.89
C THR A 224 -15.87 -12.42 -20.31
N LYS A 225 -14.74 -12.89 -20.82
CA LYS A 225 -14.39 -12.84 -22.23
C LYS A 225 -15.60 -13.41 -22.97
N PRO A 226 -16.34 -12.63 -23.79
CA PRO A 226 -17.40 -13.20 -24.58
C PRO A 226 -16.77 -14.25 -25.50
N ALA A 227 -17.28 -15.48 -25.41
CA ALA A 227 -16.95 -16.53 -26.35
C ALA A 227 -17.31 -16.01 -27.74
N ALA A 228 -16.29 -15.90 -28.61
CA ALA A 228 -16.47 -15.54 -30.00
C ALA A 228 -17.42 -16.56 -30.64
N ALA A 229 -18.63 -16.10 -30.97
CA ALA A 229 -19.51 -16.82 -31.85
C ALA A 229 -18.91 -16.77 -33.26
N SER A 230 -18.52 -17.94 -33.76
CA SER A 230 -18.16 -18.17 -35.14
C SER A 230 -19.33 -17.80 -36.05
N ALA A 231 -19.10 -16.85 -36.96
CA ALA A 231 -19.87 -16.69 -38.17
C ALA A 231 -18.89 -16.82 -39.34
N GLU A 232 -19.03 -17.94 -40.06
CA GLU A 232 -18.45 -18.19 -41.36
C GLU A 232 -19.05 -17.21 -42.38
N GLU A 233 -18.23 -16.72 -43.32
CA GLU A 233 -18.48 -16.75 -44.77
C GLU A 233 -17.36 -16.04 -45.56
N PRO A 234 -17.20 -16.33 -46.87
CA PRO A 234 -15.90 -16.39 -47.52
C PRO A 234 -15.62 -15.21 -48.48
N GLY A 235 -14.33 -15.03 -48.80
CA GLY A 235 -13.96 -14.81 -50.20
C GLY A 235 -13.02 -13.66 -50.54
N VAL A 236 -11.81 -14.06 -50.94
CA VAL A 236 -11.12 -13.66 -52.19
C VAL A 236 -10.26 -12.38 -52.22
N ARG A 237 -8.98 -12.62 -52.60
CA ARG A 237 -7.94 -11.75 -53.22
C ARG A 237 -7.26 -10.74 -52.29
N SER A 238 -5.95 -10.47 -52.37
CA SER A 238 -4.89 -10.88 -53.29
C SER A 238 -3.54 -10.75 -52.57
N ALA A 239 -2.59 -11.57 -53.00
CA ALA A 239 -1.22 -11.58 -52.55
C ALA A 239 -0.45 -10.32 -52.97
N GLU A 240 0.44 -9.83 -52.09
CA GLU A 240 1.73 -9.30 -52.48
C GLU A 240 2.73 -9.53 -51.34
N ALA A 241 3.84 -10.16 -51.72
CA ALA A 241 4.90 -10.67 -50.85
C ALA A 241 6.07 -9.67 -50.77
N VAL A 242 7.13 -10.09 -50.06
CA VAL A 242 8.52 -9.57 -50.10
C VAL A 242 8.76 -8.39 -49.13
N SER A 243 9.73 -8.38 -48.20
CA SER A 243 10.80 -9.30 -47.80
C SER A 243 11.25 -8.96 -46.38
N ILE A 244 11.56 -9.98 -45.58
CA ILE A 244 12.25 -9.87 -44.28
C ILE A 244 13.74 -10.07 -44.53
N ASN A 245 14.56 -9.05 -44.29
CA ASN A 245 16.01 -9.19 -44.22
C ASN A 245 16.42 -9.37 -42.76
N ASN A 246 16.58 -10.64 -42.34
CA ASN A 246 17.37 -10.99 -41.17
C ASN A 246 18.85 -11.05 -41.61
N LYS A 247 19.69 -10.20 -41.04
CA LYS A 247 21.14 -10.36 -41.11
C LYS A 247 21.71 -10.69 -39.75
N ASP A 248 22.30 -11.87 -39.72
CA ASP A 248 23.32 -12.35 -38.79
C ASP A 248 24.37 -11.30 -38.44
N ALA A 249 24.65 -11.20 -37.14
CA ALA A 249 25.97 -10.97 -36.56
C ALA A 249 25.82 -11.32 -35.07
N GLY A 250 26.63 -12.17 -34.44
CA GLY A 250 27.94 -12.66 -34.75
C GLY A 250 28.54 -13.01 -33.39
N ILE A 251 28.72 -14.30 -33.16
CA ILE A 251 29.32 -14.88 -31.96
C ILE A 251 30.74 -14.34 -31.80
N ARG A 252 31.05 -13.67 -30.68
CA ARG A 252 32.41 -13.53 -30.15
C ARG A 252 32.38 -13.53 -28.62
N SER A 253 32.73 -14.67 -28.03
CA SER A 253 33.34 -14.73 -26.71
C SER A 253 34.77 -14.19 -26.78
N PRO A 254 35.27 -13.58 -25.70
CA PRO A 254 36.55 -14.06 -25.20
C PRO A 254 36.63 -14.15 -23.67
N SER A 255 37.18 -15.29 -23.26
CA SER A 255 38.39 -15.41 -22.43
C SER A 255 38.43 -14.78 -21.04
N ALA A 256 38.54 -15.70 -20.08
CA ALA A 256 39.01 -15.47 -18.73
C ALA A 256 40.39 -14.80 -18.69
N SER A 257 40.59 -13.91 -17.72
CA SER A 257 41.89 -13.68 -17.12
C SER A 257 41.69 -13.40 -15.63
N SER A 258 42.20 -14.34 -14.84
CA SER A 258 42.49 -14.22 -13.42
C SER A 258 43.48 -13.09 -13.17
N ASP A 259 43.23 -12.23 -12.19
CA ASP A 259 44.33 -11.53 -11.53
C ASP A 259 44.08 -11.34 -10.04
N SER A 260 45.07 -11.82 -9.29
CA SER A 260 45.11 -11.86 -7.84
C SER A 260 45.64 -10.54 -7.31
N ALA A 261 44.85 -9.80 -6.52
CA ALA A 261 45.31 -8.59 -5.85
C ALA A 261 45.19 -8.71 -4.33
N LYS A 262 46.31 -9.15 -3.74
CA LYS A 262 46.92 -8.72 -2.47
C LYS A 262 46.07 -7.77 -1.59
N ARG A 263 45.40 -8.33 -0.58
CA ARG A 263 44.78 -7.57 0.51
C ARG A 263 45.88 -7.08 1.45
N LYS A 264 46.03 -5.76 1.56
CA LYS A 264 46.94 -5.08 2.48
C LYS A 264 46.20 -4.89 3.80
N GLU A 265 46.69 -5.52 4.87
CA GLU A 265 46.18 -5.33 6.22
C GLU A 265 46.47 -3.89 6.68
N GLY A 266 45.42 -3.19 7.11
CA GLY A 266 45.48 -1.86 7.72
C GLY A 266 45.23 -1.95 9.23
N PRO A 267 45.66 -0.93 9.99
CA PRO A 267 45.97 -1.04 11.42
C PRO A 267 44.72 -1.22 12.30
N MET A 268 44.88 -2.07 13.32
CA MET A 268 43.99 -2.20 14.47
C MET A 268 43.79 -0.82 15.12
N LEU A 269 42.55 -0.34 15.12
CA LEU A 269 42.13 0.77 15.97
C LEU A 269 41.74 0.22 17.34
N ASP A 270 42.23 0.90 18.37
CA ASP A 270 42.09 0.59 19.78
C ASP A 270 40.63 0.36 20.19
N GLN A 271 40.38 -0.77 20.84
CA GLN A 271 39.12 -1.05 21.51
C GLN A 271 39.01 -0.16 22.75
N GLU A 272 38.17 0.87 22.67
CA GLU A 272 37.71 1.61 23.85
C GLU A 272 36.99 0.65 24.81
N ASN A 273 37.57 0.53 26.00
CA ASN A 273 37.09 -0.27 27.11
C ASN A 273 35.86 0.41 27.74
N VAL A 274 34.67 0.13 27.22
CA VAL A 274 33.41 0.62 27.79
C VAL A 274 33.08 -0.18 29.04
N GLN A 275 33.33 0.40 30.23
CA GLN A 275 32.91 -0.20 31.48
C GLN A 275 31.37 -0.26 31.59
N PRO A 276 30.80 -1.38 32.05
CA PRO A 276 29.36 -1.53 32.20
C PRO A 276 28.83 -0.63 33.33
N LYS A 277 27.98 0.33 32.97
CA LYS A 277 27.22 1.18 33.92
C LYS A 277 26.27 0.29 34.75
N LYS A 278 26.57 0.11 36.04
CA LYS A 278 25.67 -0.55 37.01
C LYS A 278 24.33 0.20 37.03
N ARG A 279 23.23 -0.51 36.73
CA ARG A 279 21.88 0.01 36.91
C ARG A 279 21.55 0.05 38.42
N PRO A 280 20.88 1.10 38.92
CA PRO A 280 20.40 1.14 40.30
C PRO A 280 19.32 0.08 40.51
N ALA A 281 19.30 -0.50 41.71
CA ALA A 281 18.32 -1.47 42.14
C ALA A 281 16.92 -0.84 42.17
N ILE A 282 15.94 -1.52 41.57
CA ILE A 282 14.53 -1.15 41.63
C ILE A 282 13.98 -1.77 42.92
N GLU A 283 13.62 -0.94 43.89
CA GLU A 283 12.85 -1.37 45.05
C GLU A 283 11.43 -1.72 44.60
N ILE A 284 11.05 -2.97 44.81
CA ILE A 284 9.70 -3.48 44.58
C ILE A 284 8.91 -3.14 45.84
N ILE A 285 7.98 -2.18 45.72
CA ILE A 285 7.02 -1.87 46.77
C ILE A 285 5.91 -2.92 46.70
N ASP A 286 5.87 -3.78 47.70
CA ASP A 286 4.82 -4.78 47.91
C ASP A 286 3.56 -4.07 48.44
N LEU A 287 2.54 -3.95 47.60
CA LEU A 287 1.24 -3.42 48.00
C LEU A 287 0.37 -4.60 48.44
N GLY A 288 0.44 -4.91 49.74
CA GLY A 288 -0.44 -5.86 50.39
C GLY A 288 -1.92 -5.47 50.18
N SER A 289 -2.71 -6.43 49.70
CA SER A 289 -4.16 -6.31 49.60
C SER A 289 -4.82 -6.44 50.99
N PRO A 290 -5.85 -5.64 51.30
CA PRO A 290 -6.84 -5.97 52.30
C PRO A 290 -7.80 -7.07 51.82
#